data_AF-A0A9W8BGA8-F1
#
_entry.id   AF-A0A9W8BGA8-F1
#
_cell.length_a   1.000
_cell.length_b   1.000
_cell.length_c   1.000
_cell.angle_alpha   90.00
_cell.angle_beta   90.00
_cell.angle_gamma   90.00
#
_symmetry.space_group_name_H-M   'P 1'
#
loop_
_entity.id
_entity.type
_entity.pdbx_description
1 polymer ?
#
loop_
_entity_poly.entity_id
_entity_poly.type
_entity_poly.pdbx_seq_one_letter_code
_entity_poly.pdbx_strand_id
1 'polypeptide(L)'
;MPKKFTGANSKVTAAAEKKAAAAAEKDGQKQAAKEVQASKQWKVGAKDTTKQADADAKRQEKEQRRREAQAQLDAEACENAQAAAKKTAPPKLRPAATTPKKKAAAAAPAMAVPELFAAEGAAEGAGAVESFAASNIDDALDLMGTVGEGAGRSGDPAVAAVIDRHPERRAKAAFRAYEEREIPRVREENPGLRLTQIRDLVWKAWQKAGENPFNQAQVAHNATQDDVAAAVAQQRQAVLDRLRID
;
A
#
# COMPACT_ATOMS: atom_id res chain seq x y z
N MET A 1 -70.13 13.02 17.04
CA MET A 1 -68.96 12.61 17.85
C MET A 1 -67.70 13.11 17.15
N PRO A 2 -66.72 13.75 17.84
CA PRO A 2 -65.48 14.19 17.22
C PRO A 2 -64.56 12.99 16.90
N LYS A 3 -63.96 12.97 15.70
CA LYS A 3 -63.00 11.93 15.31
C LYS A 3 -61.70 12.08 16.10
N LYS A 4 -61.32 11.04 16.86
CA LYS A 4 -60.04 11.00 17.57
C LYS A 4 -58.91 10.81 16.55
N PHE A 5 -57.93 11.69 16.54
CA PHE A 5 -56.81 11.65 15.58
C PHE A 5 -55.81 10.57 16.02
N THR A 6 -55.76 9.44 15.31
CA THR A 6 -54.96 8.25 15.66
C THR A 6 -53.50 8.38 15.19
N GLY A 7 -52.82 9.42 15.66
CA GLY A 7 -51.41 9.70 15.36
C GLY A 7 -50.89 10.86 16.19
N ALA A 8 -49.57 10.90 16.41
CA ALA A 8 -48.94 12.04 17.08
C ALA A 8 -49.14 13.32 16.25
N ASN A 9 -49.63 14.38 16.89
CA ASN A 9 -49.84 15.67 16.23
C ASN A 9 -48.48 16.23 15.77
N SER A 10 -48.33 16.57 14.48
CA SER A 10 -47.03 16.93 13.88
C SER A 10 -46.37 18.16 14.52
N LYS A 11 -47.14 19.06 15.14
CA LYS A 11 -46.59 20.18 15.92
C LYS A 11 -45.90 19.72 17.22
N VAL A 12 -46.33 18.58 17.77
CA VAL A 12 -45.75 17.97 18.98
C VAL A 12 -44.51 17.15 18.63
N THR A 13 -44.49 16.42 17.50
CA THR A 13 -43.28 15.72 17.04
C THR A 13 -42.18 16.72 16.71
N ALA A 14 -42.46 17.76 15.92
CA ALA A 14 -41.51 18.83 15.60
C ALA A 14 -40.98 19.58 16.85
N ALA A 15 -41.78 19.69 17.92
CA ALA A 15 -41.33 20.25 19.19
C ALA A 15 -40.42 19.29 19.97
N ALA A 16 -40.72 17.98 19.96
CA ALA A 16 -39.88 16.95 20.55
C ALA A 16 -38.54 16.81 19.81
N GLU A 17 -38.56 16.82 18.47
CA GLU A 17 -37.38 16.81 17.59
C GLU A 17 -36.46 18.00 17.88
N LYS A 18 -36.99 19.22 17.97
CA LYS A 18 -36.21 20.41 18.35
C LYS A 18 -35.61 20.31 19.76
N LYS A 19 -36.36 19.73 20.72
CA LYS A 19 -35.85 19.50 22.07
C LYS A 19 -34.77 18.41 22.11
N ALA A 20 -34.86 17.38 21.25
CA ALA A 20 -33.86 16.34 21.10
C ALA A 20 -32.57 16.87 20.43
N ALA A 21 -32.69 17.69 19.39
CA ALA A 21 -31.55 18.35 18.75
C ALA A 21 -30.78 19.24 19.75
N ALA A 22 -31.48 20.11 20.49
CA ALA A 22 -30.87 20.97 21.51
C ALA A 22 -30.32 20.19 22.73
N ALA A 23 -30.72 18.93 22.93
CA ALA A 23 -30.09 18.03 23.90
C ALA A 23 -28.81 17.41 23.32
N ALA A 24 -28.87 16.88 22.09
CA ALA A 24 -27.74 16.30 21.38
C ALA A 24 -26.59 17.32 21.17
N GLU A 25 -26.90 18.57 20.85
CA GLU A 25 -25.91 19.66 20.80
C GLU A 25 -25.20 19.87 22.15
N LYS A 26 -25.97 19.90 23.25
CA LYS A 26 -25.42 20.08 24.61
C LYS A 26 -24.62 18.87 25.08
N ASP A 27 -25.01 17.65 24.69
CA ASP A 27 -24.28 16.44 25.03
C ASP A 27 -23.04 16.25 24.15
N GLY A 28 -23.09 16.65 22.89
CA GLY A 28 -21.92 16.77 22.01
C GLY A 28 -20.91 17.81 22.52
N GLN A 29 -21.37 18.98 22.98
CA GLN A 29 -20.51 19.96 23.65
C GLN A 29 -19.86 19.41 24.93
N LYS A 30 -20.59 18.63 25.74
CA LYS A 30 -20.02 17.93 26.91
C LYS A 30 -19.02 16.84 26.50
N GLN A 31 -19.25 16.12 25.40
CA GLN A 31 -18.33 15.11 24.88
C GLN A 31 -17.04 15.76 24.38
N ALA A 32 -17.12 16.77 23.51
CA ALA A 32 -15.97 17.55 23.06
C ALA A 32 -15.19 18.17 24.23
N ALA A 33 -15.88 18.70 25.26
CA ALA A 33 -15.22 19.21 26.47
C ALA A 33 -14.50 18.10 27.24
N LYS A 34 -15.08 16.90 27.37
CA LYS A 34 -14.42 15.72 27.97
C LYS A 34 -13.23 15.24 27.15
N GLU A 35 -13.32 15.24 25.82
CA GLU A 35 -12.23 14.87 24.91
C GLU A 35 -11.06 15.87 24.96
N VAL A 36 -11.36 17.17 25.10
CA VAL A 36 -10.34 18.21 25.32
C VAL A 36 -9.68 18.08 26.70
N GLN A 37 -10.39 17.67 27.75
CA GLN A 37 -9.77 17.42 29.06
C GLN A 37 -9.00 16.09 29.08
N ALA A 38 -9.52 15.04 28.44
CA ALA A 38 -8.84 13.77 28.29
C ALA A 38 -7.53 13.93 27.50
N SER A 39 -7.57 14.54 26.31
CA SER A 39 -6.36 14.78 25.50
C SER A 39 -5.30 15.61 26.23
N LYS A 40 -5.69 16.53 27.13
CA LYS A 40 -4.75 17.20 28.05
C LYS A 40 -4.15 16.24 29.08
N GLN A 41 -4.96 15.40 29.73
CA GLN A 41 -4.48 14.41 30.70
C GLN A 41 -3.55 13.38 30.04
N TRP A 42 -3.94 12.80 28.89
CA TRP A 42 -3.12 11.86 28.10
C TRP A 42 -1.86 12.50 27.50
N LYS A 43 -1.75 13.84 27.46
CA LYS A 43 -0.53 14.55 27.06
C LYS A 43 0.46 14.73 28.22
N VAL A 44 0.04 14.61 29.48
CA VAL A 44 0.95 14.65 30.63
C VAL A 44 1.77 13.35 30.67
N GLY A 45 3.06 13.45 30.34
CA GLY A 45 3.96 12.29 30.22
C GLY A 45 4.22 11.83 28.78
N ALA A 46 3.54 12.41 27.78
CA ALA A 46 3.96 12.26 26.39
C ALA A 46 5.29 13.01 26.15
N LYS A 47 6.19 12.44 25.33
CA LYS A 47 7.45 13.12 24.94
C LYS A 47 7.14 14.39 24.12
N ASP A 48 7.92 15.45 24.32
CA ASP A 48 7.79 16.72 23.59
C ASP A 48 8.17 16.60 22.10
N THR A 49 7.23 16.09 21.30
CA THR A 49 7.34 16.05 19.83
C THR A 49 7.24 17.43 19.17
N THR A 50 6.95 18.49 19.93
CA THR A 50 6.85 19.89 19.47
C THR A 50 8.05 20.30 18.60
N LYS A 51 9.27 19.97 19.03
CA LYS A 51 10.51 20.30 18.26
C LYS A 51 10.64 19.53 16.94
N GLN A 52 10.00 18.37 16.81
CA GLN A 52 9.93 17.61 15.56
C GLN A 52 8.83 18.19 14.66
N ALA A 53 7.64 18.45 15.21
CA ALA A 53 6.55 19.10 14.49
C ALA A 53 6.96 20.48 13.92
N ASP A 54 7.66 21.31 14.70
CA ASP A 54 8.22 22.59 14.24
C ASP A 54 9.27 22.43 13.13
N ALA A 55 10.03 21.34 13.14
CA ALA A 55 11.05 21.07 12.12
C ALA A 55 10.43 20.54 10.82
N ASP A 56 9.42 19.67 10.93
CA ASP A 56 8.73 19.07 9.79
C ASP A 56 7.76 20.06 9.13
N ALA A 57 7.10 20.93 9.90
CA ALA A 57 6.36 22.07 9.34
C ALA A 57 7.29 23.00 8.52
N LYS A 58 8.49 23.31 9.04
CA LYS A 58 9.50 24.12 8.33
C LYS A 58 10.19 23.39 7.16
N ARG A 59 10.05 22.07 7.05
CA ARG A 59 10.41 21.29 5.85
C ARG A 59 9.31 21.41 4.80
N GLN A 60 8.06 21.14 5.20
CA GLN A 60 6.89 21.23 4.32
C GLN A 60 6.69 22.63 3.73
N GLU A 61 6.87 23.71 4.52
CA GLU A 61 6.84 25.09 4.04
C GLU A 61 7.91 25.36 2.96
N LYS A 62 9.14 24.84 3.16
CA LYS A 62 10.23 24.97 2.19
C LYS A 62 9.99 24.15 0.92
N GLU A 63 9.39 22.97 1.06
CA GLU A 63 9.03 22.10 -0.07
C GLU A 63 7.88 22.69 -0.90
N GLN A 64 6.87 23.27 -0.24
CA GLN A 64 5.79 24.03 -0.88
C GLN A 64 6.35 25.25 -1.63
N ARG A 65 7.11 26.12 -0.95
CA ARG A 65 7.74 27.29 -1.56
C ARG A 65 8.70 26.94 -2.70
N ARG A 66 9.42 25.82 -2.61
CA ARG A 66 10.26 25.29 -3.70
C ARG A 66 9.42 24.82 -4.88
N ARG A 67 8.33 24.09 -4.64
CA ARG A 67 7.40 23.61 -5.67
C ARG A 67 6.72 24.77 -6.39
N GLU A 68 6.33 25.83 -5.67
CA GLU A 68 5.78 27.06 -6.23
C GLU A 68 6.80 27.79 -7.10
N ALA A 69 8.05 27.96 -6.62
CA ALA A 69 9.11 28.58 -7.39
C ALA A 69 9.48 27.78 -8.66
N GLN A 70 9.44 26.44 -8.61
CA GLN A 70 9.63 25.59 -9.79
C GLN A 70 8.47 25.75 -10.78
N ALA A 71 7.22 25.73 -10.31
CA ALA A 71 6.05 25.94 -11.17
C ALA A 71 6.02 27.33 -11.83
N GLN A 72 6.55 28.37 -11.17
CA GLN A 72 6.74 29.70 -11.77
C GLN A 72 7.81 29.68 -12.87
N LEU A 73 8.97 29.06 -12.62
CA LEU A 73 10.04 28.94 -13.61
C LEU A 73 9.60 28.13 -14.84
N ASP A 74 8.87 27.02 -14.64
CA ASP A 74 8.33 26.21 -15.72
C ASP A 74 7.29 26.97 -16.56
N ALA A 75 6.50 27.87 -15.94
CA ALA A 75 5.58 28.75 -16.64
C ALA A 75 6.31 29.83 -17.47
N GLU A 76 7.31 30.51 -16.89
CA GLU A 76 8.15 31.49 -17.61
C GLU A 76 8.93 30.86 -18.77
N ALA A 77 9.39 29.62 -18.61
CA ALA A 77 10.04 28.85 -19.67
C ALA A 77 9.06 28.52 -20.81
N CYS A 78 7.81 28.15 -20.48
CA CYS A 78 6.76 27.90 -21.47
C CYS A 78 6.37 29.17 -22.25
N GLU A 79 6.21 30.31 -21.57
CA GLU A 79 5.92 31.58 -22.24
C GLU A 79 7.09 32.05 -23.13
N ASN A 80 8.34 31.92 -22.67
CA ASN A 80 9.50 32.23 -23.50
C ASN A 80 9.63 31.32 -24.73
N ALA A 81 9.32 30.02 -24.61
CA ALA A 81 9.28 29.10 -25.74
C ALA A 81 8.20 29.51 -26.77
N GLN A 82 7.00 29.91 -26.30
CA GLN A 82 5.95 30.44 -27.16
C GLN A 82 6.30 31.80 -27.80
N ALA A 83 7.04 32.65 -27.08
CA ALA A 83 7.52 33.93 -27.60
C ALA A 83 8.62 33.75 -28.67
N ALA A 84 9.49 32.74 -28.52
CA ALA A 84 10.48 32.36 -29.52
C ALA A 84 9.82 31.81 -30.79
N ALA A 85 8.84 30.91 -30.65
CA ALA A 85 8.07 30.36 -31.77
C ALA A 85 7.35 31.45 -32.61
N LYS A 86 6.94 32.57 -31.99
CA LYS A 86 6.30 33.70 -32.66
C LYS A 86 7.26 34.64 -33.42
N LYS A 87 8.58 34.39 -33.43
CA LYS A 87 9.60 35.30 -34.01
C LYS A 87 10.39 34.75 -35.21
N THR A 88 10.05 33.59 -35.76
CA THR A 88 10.81 32.97 -36.86
C THR A 88 10.17 33.13 -38.25
N ALA A 89 10.48 34.23 -38.94
CA ALA A 89 10.32 34.39 -40.39
C ALA A 89 11.59 35.06 -40.98
N PRO A 90 12.25 34.51 -42.03
CA PRO A 90 13.65 34.85 -42.33
C PRO A 90 13.86 35.80 -43.53
N PRO A 91 14.89 36.65 -43.47
CA PRO A 91 15.65 37.13 -44.62
C PRO A 91 17.08 36.53 -44.68
N LYS A 92 17.72 36.62 -45.84
CA LYS A 92 19.07 36.09 -46.14
C LYS A 92 20.10 37.22 -46.20
N LEU A 93 21.39 36.94 -45.96
CA LEU A 93 22.55 37.23 -46.85
C LEU A 93 23.95 37.13 -46.15
N ARG A 94 24.73 36.09 -46.49
CA ARG A 94 26.18 35.98 -46.85
C ARG A 94 27.22 37.06 -46.41
N PRO A 95 28.56 36.76 -46.37
CA PRO A 95 29.29 35.52 -46.03
C PRO A 95 30.65 35.76 -45.26
N ALA A 96 31.55 34.76 -45.28
CA ALA A 96 32.99 34.75 -44.88
C ALA A 96 33.30 34.49 -43.38
N ALA A 97 34.41 33.85 -42.96
CA ALA A 97 35.61 33.38 -43.71
C ALA A 97 36.24 32.07 -43.17
N THR A 98 37.27 31.58 -43.87
CA THR A 98 38.35 30.64 -43.45
C THR A 98 38.02 29.23 -42.89
N THR A 99 38.18 28.28 -43.80
CA THR A 99 38.56 26.84 -43.67
C THR A 99 39.96 26.65 -43.03
N PRO A 100 40.55 25.42 -42.88
CA PRO A 100 40.09 24.03 -43.18
C PRO A 100 40.14 23.13 -41.89
N LYS A 101 40.20 21.78 -41.82
CA LYS A 101 40.38 20.59 -42.71
C LYS A 101 39.40 19.44 -42.28
N LYS A 102 39.53 18.24 -42.87
CA LYS A 102 39.02 16.92 -42.40
C LYS A 102 40.04 15.81 -42.72
N LYS A 103 39.75 14.58 -42.25
CA LYS A 103 40.20 13.23 -42.71
C LYS A 103 41.59 12.74 -42.25
N ALA A 104 41.82 11.42 -42.08
CA ALA A 104 40.94 10.24 -41.88
C ALA A 104 41.77 8.97 -41.53
N ALA A 105 41.11 7.90 -41.05
CA ALA A 105 41.66 6.55 -40.76
C ALA A 105 42.69 6.50 -39.60
N ALA A 106 42.92 5.39 -38.90
CA ALA A 106 42.61 3.98 -39.20
C ALA A 106 42.33 3.12 -37.93
N ALA A 107 42.14 1.81 -38.13
CA ALA A 107 42.15 0.70 -37.17
C ALA A 107 41.02 0.60 -36.12
N ALA A 108 40.37 -0.57 -36.10
CA ALA A 108 39.70 -1.14 -34.92
C ALA A 108 40.73 -1.96 -34.09
N PRO A 109 40.38 -2.42 -32.89
CA PRO A 109 39.58 -3.66 -32.81
C PRO A 109 38.34 -3.53 -31.91
N ALA A 110 37.41 -4.48 -32.08
CA ALA A 110 36.30 -4.65 -31.16
C ALA A 110 36.80 -5.29 -29.85
N MET A 111 36.31 -4.82 -28.70
CA MET A 111 36.41 -5.59 -27.45
C MET A 111 35.24 -6.57 -27.40
N ALA A 112 35.55 -7.83 -27.10
CA ALA A 112 34.59 -8.92 -27.15
C ALA A 112 33.66 -8.96 -25.93
N VAL A 113 32.48 -9.54 -26.12
CA VAL A 113 31.68 -10.10 -25.03
C VAL A 113 32.42 -11.26 -24.36
N PRO A 114 32.48 -11.33 -23.02
CA PRO A 114 32.96 -12.51 -22.31
C PRO A 114 31.81 -13.50 -22.05
N GLU A 115 31.20 -14.01 -23.11
CA GLU A 115 30.72 -15.40 -23.07
C GLU A 115 31.85 -16.28 -23.59
N LEU A 116 32.41 -17.13 -22.72
CA LEU A 116 32.35 -18.59 -22.93
C LEU A 116 32.93 -19.35 -21.71
N PHE A 117 32.07 -20.16 -21.10
CA PHE A 117 32.34 -21.54 -20.62
C PHE A 117 33.14 -21.80 -19.32
N ALA A 118 32.81 -22.96 -18.75
CA ALA A 118 33.62 -23.78 -17.85
C ALA A 118 34.08 -23.16 -16.52
N ALA A 119 33.12 -22.87 -15.63
CA ALA A 119 33.35 -22.93 -14.17
C ALA A 119 33.37 -24.40 -13.66
N GLU A 120 34.00 -25.30 -14.42
CA GLU A 120 34.15 -26.73 -14.09
C GLU A 120 35.38 -26.89 -13.18
N GLY A 121 35.21 -26.57 -11.89
CA GLY A 121 36.35 -26.51 -10.97
C GLY A 121 36.02 -26.16 -9.51
N ALA A 122 34.79 -26.40 -9.04
CA ALA A 122 34.38 -26.14 -7.66
C ALA A 122 33.33 -27.14 -7.10
N ALA A 123 33.16 -28.29 -7.77
CA ALA A 123 32.07 -29.24 -7.51
C ALA A 123 32.50 -30.52 -6.78
N GLU A 124 33.57 -30.48 -5.99
CA GLU A 124 34.02 -31.60 -5.15
C GLU A 124 33.77 -31.27 -3.67
N GLY A 125 32.50 -31.46 -3.24
CA GLY A 125 32.01 -31.05 -1.92
C GLY A 125 30.60 -30.45 -1.93
N ALA A 126 30.06 -30.11 -3.11
CA ALA A 126 28.63 -29.84 -3.27
C ALA A 126 27.85 -31.15 -3.15
N GLY A 127 26.88 -31.21 -2.22
CA GLY A 127 25.88 -32.26 -2.19
C GLY A 127 24.96 -32.20 -3.43
N ALA A 128 24.09 -33.20 -3.58
CA ALA A 128 23.14 -33.25 -4.69
C ALA A 128 22.38 -31.92 -4.84
N VAL A 129 22.44 -31.31 -6.02
CA VAL A 129 21.79 -30.03 -6.30
C VAL A 129 20.29 -30.24 -6.26
N GLU A 130 19.62 -29.62 -5.28
CA GLU A 130 18.19 -29.84 -5.05
C GLU A 130 17.36 -29.22 -6.18
N SER A 131 16.74 -30.09 -6.98
CA SER A 131 15.82 -29.73 -8.05
C SER A 131 14.42 -29.43 -7.51
N PHE A 132 13.84 -28.32 -7.96
CA PHE A 132 12.46 -27.95 -7.66
C PHE A 132 11.70 -27.63 -8.96
N ALA A 133 10.43 -28.03 -9.05
CA ALA A 133 9.53 -27.67 -10.15
C ALA A 133 8.25 -27.02 -9.65
N ALA A 134 7.87 -25.93 -10.29
CA ALA A 134 6.54 -25.36 -10.20
C ALA A 134 5.74 -25.75 -11.45
N SER A 135 4.58 -26.40 -11.26
CA SER A 135 3.68 -26.74 -12.38
C SER A 135 2.64 -25.66 -12.64
N ASN A 136 2.26 -24.89 -11.61
CA ASN A 136 1.29 -23.80 -11.70
C ASN A 136 1.97 -22.44 -11.45
N ILE A 137 1.26 -21.35 -11.79
CA ILE A 137 1.74 -19.98 -11.55
C ILE A 137 1.92 -19.72 -10.05
N ASP A 138 0.99 -20.19 -9.22
CA ASP A 138 1.05 -20.00 -7.76
C ASP A 138 2.23 -20.78 -7.15
N ASP A 139 2.48 -22.02 -7.59
CA ASP A 139 3.67 -22.78 -7.21
C ASP A 139 4.98 -22.05 -7.59
N ALA A 140 4.99 -21.34 -8.72
CA ALA A 140 6.16 -20.60 -9.18
C ALA A 140 6.39 -19.31 -8.38
N LEU A 141 5.30 -18.65 -7.93
CA LEU A 141 5.36 -17.51 -7.02
C LEU A 141 5.82 -17.95 -5.63
N ASP A 142 5.34 -19.09 -5.13
CA ASP A 142 5.78 -19.70 -3.87
C ASP A 142 7.27 -20.07 -3.91
N LEU A 143 7.73 -20.68 -5.02
CA LEU A 143 9.16 -20.99 -5.22
C LEU A 143 9.99 -19.71 -5.31
N MET A 144 9.54 -18.70 -6.07
CA MET A 144 10.28 -17.44 -6.21
C MET A 144 10.34 -16.65 -4.91
N GLY A 145 9.29 -16.70 -4.07
CA GLY A 145 9.30 -16.12 -2.73
C GLY A 145 10.25 -16.84 -1.78
N THR A 146 10.16 -18.17 -1.71
CA THR A 146 11.02 -18.98 -0.80
C THR A 146 12.50 -18.95 -1.18
N VAL A 147 12.83 -19.07 -2.47
CA VAL A 147 14.22 -19.06 -2.96
C VAL A 147 14.76 -17.63 -3.10
N GLY A 148 13.94 -16.67 -3.57
CA GLY A 148 14.36 -15.27 -3.80
C GLY A 148 14.66 -14.47 -2.53
N GLU A 149 14.10 -14.85 -1.38
CA GLU A 149 14.49 -14.32 -0.06
C GLU A 149 15.71 -15.05 0.56
N GLY A 150 16.19 -16.11 -0.09
CA GLY A 150 17.19 -17.06 0.42
C GLY A 150 18.64 -16.61 0.27
N ALA A 151 19.15 -15.85 1.25
CA ALA A 151 20.56 -15.91 1.72
C ALA A 151 20.82 -14.89 2.84
N GLY A 152 20.39 -13.63 2.63
CA GLY A 152 20.75 -12.49 3.48
C GLY A 152 19.57 -11.71 4.06
N ARG A 153 18.32 -12.16 3.82
CA ARG A 153 17.09 -11.41 4.18
C ARG A 153 16.14 -12.19 5.08
N SER A 154 16.60 -13.26 5.71
CA SER A 154 15.86 -14.01 6.73
C SER A 154 15.50 -13.19 7.99
N GLY A 155 16.15 -12.04 8.21
CA GLY A 155 15.82 -11.08 9.26
C GLY A 155 15.05 -9.84 8.81
N ASP A 156 14.61 -9.73 7.55
CA ASP A 156 13.86 -8.56 7.08
C ASP A 156 12.46 -8.53 7.77
N PRO A 157 12.07 -7.43 8.46
CA PRO A 157 10.84 -7.40 9.26
C PRO A 157 9.55 -7.51 8.43
N ALA A 158 9.64 -7.45 7.10
CA ALA A 158 8.55 -7.79 6.19
C ALA A 158 8.13 -9.27 6.34
N VAL A 159 9.08 -10.19 6.47
CA VAL A 159 8.80 -11.63 6.64
C VAL A 159 8.11 -11.88 7.99
N ALA A 160 8.56 -11.19 9.04
CA ALA A 160 7.93 -11.21 10.36
C ALA A 160 6.54 -10.52 10.40
N ALA A 161 6.10 -9.86 9.31
CA ALA A 161 4.76 -9.32 9.16
C ALA A 161 3.80 -10.25 8.40
N VAL A 162 4.33 -11.23 7.64
CA VAL A 162 3.56 -12.28 6.96
C VAL A 162 2.81 -13.13 7.99
N ILE A 163 3.50 -13.59 9.03
CA ILE A 163 2.86 -14.30 10.15
C ILE A 163 2.16 -13.28 11.07
N ASP A 164 0.86 -13.45 11.27
CA ASP A 164 0.09 -12.59 12.18
C ASP A 164 0.01 -13.14 13.60
N ARG A 165 0.39 -12.30 14.58
CA ARG A 165 0.16 -12.53 16.01
C ARG A 165 -1.24 -12.10 16.48
N HIS A 166 -2.01 -11.38 15.65
CA HIS A 166 -3.32 -10.82 16.00
C HIS A 166 -4.39 -11.00 14.90
N PRO A 167 -4.68 -12.24 14.45
CA PRO A 167 -5.62 -12.49 13.36
C PRO A 167 -6.99 -11.87 13.58
N GLU A 168 -7.51 -11.85 14.82
CA GLU A 168 -8.77 -11.16 15.18
C GLU A 168 -8.80 -9.67 14.80
N ARG A 169 -7.65 -8.98 14.87
CA ARG A 169 -7.54 -7.54 14.58
C ARG A 169 -7.45 -7.29 13.08
N ARG A 170 -6.70 -8.11 12.33
CA ARG A 170 -6.66 -8.02 10.85
C ARG A 170 -7.98 -8.49 10.25
N ALA A 171 -8.59 -9.56 10.76
CA ALA A 171 -9.86 -10.13 10.31
C ALA A 171 -10.98 -9.09 10.22
N LYS A 172 -11.13 -8.21 11.23
CA LYS A 172 -12.16 -7.16 11.20
C LYS A 172 -11.93 -6.12 10.10
N ALA A 173 -10.67 -5.83 9.76
CA ALA A 173 -10.33 -4.93 8.66
C ALA A 173 -10.48 -5.60 7.29
N ALA A 174 -9.99 -6.84 7.17
CA ALA A 174 -10.09 -7.66 5.96
C ALA A 174 -11.55 -7.97 5.60
N PHE A 175 -12.38 -8.40 6.57
CA PHE A 175 -13.81 -8.60 6.35
C PHE A 175 -14.50 -7.31 5.90
N ARG A 176 -14.16 -6.15 6.48
CA ARG A 176 -14.74 -4.87 6.02
C ARG A 176 -14.34 -4.54 4.58
N ALA A 177 -13.07 -4.71 4.21
CA ALA A 177 -12.59 -4.48 2.85
C ALA A 177 -13.21 -5.46 1.84
N TYR A 178 -13.52 -6.69 2.27
CA TYR A 178 -14.27 -7.68 1.50
C TYR A 178 -15.76 -7.31 1.39
N GLU A 179 -16.41 -6.91 2.49
CA GLU A 179 -17.80 -6.46 2.53
C GLU A 179 -18.05 -5.29 1.56
N GLU A 180 -17.17 -4.27 1.59
CA GLU A 180 -17.28 -3.09 0.72
C GLU A 180 -17.07 -3.42 -0.78
N ARG A 181 -16.42 -4.53 -1.13
CA ARG A 181 -16.19 -5.00 -2.51
C ARG A 181 -17.27 -5.98 -3.01
N GLU A 182 -17.73 -6.89 -2.17
CA GLU A 182 -18.60 -8.00 -2.57
C GLU A 182 -20.10 -7.73 -2.33
N ILE A 183 -20.50 -6.82 -1.43
CA ILE A 183 -21.91 -6.41 -1.29
C ILE A 183 -22.55 -5.96 -2.62
N PRO A 184 -21.93 -5.12 -3.49
CA PRO A 184 -22.56 -4.75 -4.76
C PRO A 184 -22.76 -5.96 -5.68
N ARG A 185 -21.75 -6.83 -5.81
CA ARG A 185 -21.80 -8.04 -6.64
C ARG A 185 -22.91 -9.01 -6.20
N VAL A 186 -22.90 -9.41 -4.93
CA VAL A 186 -23.90 -10.35 -4.38
C VAL A 186 -25.31 -9.75 -4.44
N ARG A 187 -25.46 -8.42 -4.40
CA ARG A 187 -26.74 -7.71 -4.60
C ARG A 187 -27.22 -7.70 -6.05
N GLU A 188 -26.31 -7.61 -7.02
CA GLU A 188 -26.62 -7.70 -8.45
C GLU A 188 -26.97 -9.14 -8.86
N GLU A 189 -26.29 -10.13 -8.26
CA GLU A 189 -26.59 -11.56 -8.41
C GLU A 189 -27.91 -11.98 -7.74
N ASN A 190 -28.28 -11.36 -6.60
CA ASN A 190 -29.45 -11.73 -5.80
C ASN A 190 -30.45 -10.57 -5.63
N PRO A 191 -31.05 -10.04 -6.73
CA PRO A 191 -31.95 -8.90 -6.70
C PRO A 191 -33.29 -9.26 -6.01
N GLY A 192 -33.35 -9.07 -4.70
CA GLY A 192 -34.53 -9.34 -3.87
C GLY A 192 -34.20 -9.70 -2.42
N LEU A 193 -32.96 -10.12 -2.12
CA LEU A 193 -32.54 -10.38 -0.74
C LEU A 193 -32.43 -9.08 0.08
N ARG A 194 -32.77 -9.16 1.37
CA ARG A 194 -32.54 -8.09 2.33
C ARG A 194 -31.03 -7.92 2.57
N LEU A 195 -30.57 -6.68 2.80
CA LEU A 195 -29.16 -6.38 3.08
C LEU A 195 -28.54 -7.24 4.19
N THR A 196 -29.32 -7.64 5.20
CA THR A 196 -28.89 -8.60 6.23
C THR A 196 -28.52 -9.96 5.63
N GLN A 197 -29.38 -10.52 4.77
CA GLN A 197 -29.15 -11.82 4.13
C GLN A 197 -27.96 -11.75 3.14
N ILE A 198 -27.79 -10.62 2.45
CA ILE A 198 -26.62 -10.36 1.60
C ILE A 198 -25.33 -10.38 2.45
N ARG A 199 -25.33 -9.72 3.62
CA ARG A 199 -24.21 -9.78 4.58
C ARG A 199 -23.96 -11.19 5.11
N ASP A 200 -25.00 -11.96 5.40
CA ASP A 200 -24.87 -13.34 5.86
C ASP A 200 -24.27 -14.27 4.78
N LEU A 201 -24.51 -13.99 3.49
CA LEU A 201 -23.87 -14.67 2.37
C LEU A 201 -22.42 -14.24 2.19
N VAL A 202 -22.15 -12.92 2.19
CA VAL A 202 -20.80 -12.35 2.10
C VAL A 202 -19.90 -12.84 3.24
N TRP A 203 -20.42 -12.96 4.48
CA TRP A 203 -19.70 -13.55 5.60
C TRP A 203 -19.35 -15.02 5.37
N LYS A 204 -20.29 -15.84 4.88
CA LYS A 204 -20.04 -17.27 4.57
C LYS A 204 -19.05 -17.47 3.43
N ALA A 205 -19.03 -16.56 2.44
CA ALA A 205 -18.03 -16.54 1.39
C ALA A 205 -16.65 -16.14 1.94
N TRP A 206 -16.60 -15.07 2.74
CA TRP A 206 -15.37 -14.58 3.38
C TRP A 206 -14.73 -15.64 4.30
N GLN A 207 -15.51 -16.38 5.08
CA GLN A 207 -15.00 -17.48 5.91
C GLN A 207 -14.18 -18.52 5.12
N LYS A 208 -14.49 -18.72 3.82
CA LYS A 208 -13.78 -19.64 2.92
C LYS A 208 -12.73 -18.98 2.03
N ALA A 209 -12.60 -17.65 2.04
CA ALA A 209 -11.67 -16.93 1.19
C ALA A 209 -10.22 -17.01 1.72
N GLY A 210 -9.22 -16.98 0.84
CA GLY A 210 -7.80 -16.83 1.23
C GLY A 210 -7.47 -15.46 1.86
N GLU A 211 -8.32 -14.46 1.59
CA GLU A 211 -8.32 -13.11 2.19
C GLU A 211 -8.65 -13.10 3.70
N ASN A 212 -9.06 -14.24 4.26
CA ASN A 212 -9.33 -14.38 5.69
C ASN A 212 -8.04 -14.79 6.44
N PRO A 213 -7.50 -13.95 7.35
CA PRO A 213 -6.29 -14.29 8.12
C PRO A 213 -6.49 -15.41 9.16
N PHE A 214 -7.70 -15.96 9.31
CA PHE A 214 -7.92 -17.23 10.00
C PHE A 214 -7.62 -18.47 9.15
N ASN A 215 -7.55 -18.33 7.82
CA ASN A 215 -7.18 -19.40 6.89
C ASN A 215 -5.67 -19.39 6.55
N GLN A 216 -4.94 -18.42 7.09
CA GLN A 216 -3.49 -18.25 6.93
C GLN A 216 -2.75 -18.81 8.16
N ALA A 217 -1.51 -19.26 8.00
CA ALA A 217 -0.76 -19.90 9.08
C ALA A 217 -0.45 -18.91 10.24
N GLN A 218 -0.81 -19.31 11.46
CA GLN A 218 -0.79 -18.44 12.64
C GLN A 218 0.32 -18.84 13.62
N VAL A 219 0.79 -17.87 14.41
CA VAL A 219 1.70 -18.13 15.54
C VAL A 219 1.12 -17.51 16.81
N ALA A 220 1.29 -18.20 17.94
CA ALA A 220 0.74 -17.80 19.23
C ALA A 220 1.19 -16.39 19.63
N HIS A 221 0.27 -15.61 20.24
CA HIS A 221 0.51 -14.22 20.65
C HIS A 221 1.80 -14.05 21.48
N ASN A 222 2.07 -15.00 22.39
CA ASN A 222 3.20 -14.96 23.33
C ASN A 222 4.50 -15.59 22.77
N ALA A 223 4.52 -16.02 21.51
CA ALA A 223 5.69 -16.63 20.88
C ALA A 223 6.87 -15.65 20.83
N THR A 224 8.07 -16.15 21.11
CA THR A 224 9.33 -15.39 21.02
C THR A 224 9.65 -15.01 19.57
N GLN A 225 10.73 -14.24 19.35
CA GLN A 225 11.18 -13.94 18.00
C GLN A 225 11.74 -15.18 17.30
N ASP A 226 12.38 -16.08 18.06
CA ASP A 226 12.93 -17.33 17.55
C ASP A 226 11.84 -18.34 17.19
N ASP A 227 10.75 -18.42 17.98
CA ASP A 227 9.56 -19.22 17.65
C ASP A 227 8.91 -18.77 16.33
N VAL A 228 8.82 -17.45 16.09
CA VAL A 228 8.30 -16.88 14.83
C VAL A 228 9.25 -17.21 13.67
N ALA A 229 10.57 -17.08 13.86
CA ALA A 229 11.55 -17.44 12.84
C ALA A 229 11.53 -18.94 12.51
N ALA A 230 11.36 -19.81 13.51
CA ALA A 230 11.19 -21.25 13.32
C ALA A 230 9.89 -21.57 12.56
N ALA A 231 8.77 -20.91 12.87
CA ALA A 231 7.52 -21.10 12.14
C ALA A 231 7.61 -20.64 10.67
N VAL A 232 8.31 -19.52 10.39
CA VAL A 232 8.64 -19.11 9.01
C VAL A 232 9.52 -20.15 8.32
N ALA A 233 10.55 -20.65 8.99
CA ALA A 233 11.46 -21.65 8.41
C ALA A 233 10.73 -22.96 8.07
N GLN A 234 9.86 -23.45 8.97
CA GLN A 234 9.03 -24.64 8.74
C GLN A 234 8.05 -24.45 7.57
N GLN A 235 7.43 -23.27 7.42
CA GLN A 235 6.58 -22.98 6.26
C GLN A 235 7.38 -22.95 4.95
N ARG A 236 8.56 -22.31 4.95
CA ARG A 236 9.45 -22.30 3.79
C ARG A 236 9.93 -23.70 3.41
N GLN A 237 10.29 -24.53 4.39
CA GLN A 237 10.65 -25.94 4.17
C GLN A 237 9.48 -26.73 3.59
N ALA A 238 8.28 -26.66 4.18
CA ALA A 238 7.10 -27.34 3.66
C ALA A 238 6.72 -26.92 2.22
N VAL A 239 6.96 -25.66 1.84
CA VAL A 239 6.78 -25.18 0.46
C VAL A 239 7.84 -25.75 -0.49
N LEU A 240 9.11 -25.80 -0.07
CA LEU A 240 10.20 -26.40 -0.84
C LEU A 240 10.00 -27.91 -1.00
N ASP A 241 9.65 -28.63 0.07
CA ASP A 241 9.38 -30.06 0.08
C ASP A 241 8.19 -30.43 -0.84
N ARG A 242 7.13 -29.60 -0.90
CA ARG A 242 6.02 -29.76 -1.85
C ARG A 242 6.48 -29.66 -3.32
N LEU A 243 7.47 -28.83 -3.60
CA LEU A 243 7.93 -28.50 -4.95
C LEU A 243 9.22 -29.24 -5.36
N ARG A 244 9.75 -30.09 -4.48
CA ARG A 244 10.97 -30.89 -4.69
C ARG A 244 10.75 -31.93 -5.79
N ILE A 245 11.78 -32.17 -6.59
CA ILE A 245 11.88 -33.28 -7.53
C ILE A 245 13.01 -34.20 -7.06
N ASP A 246 12.72 -35.49 -6.96
CA ASP A 246 13.68 -36.58 -6.75
C ASP A 246 14.32 -37.06 -8.08
#